data_AF-A0A0E3P3T7-F1
#
_entry.id   AF-A0A0E3P3T7-F1
#
_cell.length_a   1.000
_cell.length_b   1.000
_cell.length_c   1.000
_cell.angle_alpha   90.00
_cell.angle_beta   90.00
_cell.angle_gamma   90.00
#
_symmetry.space_group_name_H-M   'P 1'
#
loop_
_entity.id
_entity.type
_entity.pdbx_description
1 polymer ?
#
loop_
_entity_poly.entity_id
_entity_poly.type
_entity_poly.pdbx_seq_one_letter_code
_entity_poly.pdbx_strand_id
1 'polypeptide(L)'
;MFYRIFLEKPERIEALLMLLHVSLLVRVLMRITARENLKKENEPLRIDFGRSILKNPTAEKMLRLLSFHYIMTIDGKRVIITKNGKVDHLNKLVKLLGLNLESG
;
A
#
# COMPACT_ATOMS: atom_id res chain seq x y z
N MET A 1 0.78 -21.77 -13.10
CA MET A 1 1.39 -22.32 -11.86
C MET A 1 0.40 -22.10 -10.72
N PHE A 2 -0.32 -23.13 -10.30
CA PHE A 2 -1.24 -23.03 -9.17
C PHE A 2 -0.43 -23.13 -7.87
N TYR A 3 -0.29 -22.03 -7.14
CA TYR A 3 0.25 -22.05 -5.78
C TYR A 3 -0.80 -22.71 -4.88
N ARG A 4 -0.67 -24.02 -4.62
CA ARG A 4 -1.50 -24.71 -3.63
C ARG A 4 -0.94 -24.42 -2.25
N ILE A 5 -1.75 -23.80 -1.39
CA ILE A 5 -1.42 -23.66 0.03
C ILE A 5 -1.73 -25.02 0.68
N PHE A 6 -0.69 -25.72 1.14
CA PHE A 6 -0.84 -27.02 1.80
C PHE A 6 -1.18 -26.84 3.29
N LEU A 7 -2.46 -27.05 3.62
CA LEU A 7 -3.08 -26.86 4.94
C LEU A 7 -3.50 -28.18 5.60
N GLU A 8 -2.73 -29.25 5.43
CA GLU A 8 -3.10 -30.59 5.94
C GLU A 8 -3.00 -30.70 7.47
N LYS A 9 -2.19 -29.86 8.10
CA LYS A 9 -1.99 -29.85 9.55
C LYS A 9 -2.84 -28.75 10.21
N PRO A 10 -3.59 -29.03 11.29
CA PRO A 10 -4.41 -28.04 11.99
C PRO A 10 -3.65 -26.75 12.33
N GLU A 11 -2.39 -26.88 12.74
CA GLU A 11 -1.53 -25.76 13.12
C GLU A 11 -1.26 -24.82 11.91
N ARG A 12 -1.25 -25.35 10.69
CA ARG A 12 -1.09 -24.55 9.46
C ARG A 12 -2.37 -23.79 9.12
N ILE A 13 -3.53 -24.37 9.41
CA ILE A 13 -4.82 -23.67 9.26
C ILE A 13 -4.88 -22.52 10.26
N GLU A 14 -4.53 -22.75 11.52
CA GLU A 14 -4.48 -21.71 12.55
C GLU A 14 -3.53 -20.57 12.17
N ALA A 15 -2.32 -20.90 11.72
CA ALA A 15 -1.36 -19.90 11.25
C ALA A 15 -1.90 -19.09 10.07
N LEU A 16 -2.56 -19.73 9.09
CA LEU A 16 -3.17 -19.03 7.96
C LEU A 16 -4.32 -18.12 8.41
N LEU A 17 -5.16 -18.59 9.33
CA LEU A 17 -6.24 -17.78 9.89
C LEU A 17 -5.68 -16.56 10.62
N MET A 18 -4.60 -16.71 11.39
CA MET A 18 -3.93 -15.58 12.04
C MET A 18 -3.41 -14.57 11.01
N LEU A 19 -2.76 -15.03 9.94
CA LEU A 19 -2.30 -14.16 8.85
C LEU A 19 -3.46 -13.44 8.17
N LEU A 20 -4.59 -14.12 7.96
CA LEU A 20 -5.79 -13.50 7.39
C LEU A 20 -6.34 -12.40 8.32
N HIS A 21 -6.43 -12.66 9.62
CA HIS A 21 -6.88 -11.67 10.60
C HIS A 21 -5.98 -10.43 10.61
N VAL A 22 -4.66 -10.62 10.69
CA VAL A 22 -3.70 -9.51 10.63
C VAL A 22 -3.83 -8.74 9.31
N SER A 23 -3.97 -9.45 8.19
CA SER A 23 -4.14 -8.83 6.87
C SER A 23 -5.41 -7.98 6.79
N LEU A 24 -6.52 -8.43 7.38
CA LEU A 24 -7.77 -7.67 7.45
C LEU A 24 -7.63 -6.42 8.33
N LEU A 25 -6.96 -6.55 9.49
CA LEU A 25 -6.66 -5.40 10.36
C LEU A 25 -5.83 -4.35 9.63
N VAL A 26 -4.77 -4.77 8.93
CA VAL A 26 -3.95 -3.86 8.11
C VAL A 26 -4.79 -3.17 7.03
N ARG A 27 -5.68 -3.89 6.35
CA ARG A 27 -6.60 -3.29 5.35
C ARG A 27 -7.54 -2.25 5.99
N VAL A 28 -8.06 -2.53 7.19
CA VAL A 28 -8.92 -1.57 7.92
C VAL A 28 -8.14 -0.32 8.29
N LEU A 29 -6.95 -0.47 8.89
CA LEU A 29 -6.07 0.63 9.26
C LEU A 29 -5.69 1.47 8.04
N MET A 30 -5.27 0.83 6.95
CA MET A 30 -4.95 1.49 5.68
C MET A 30 -6.10 2.39 5.20
N ARG A 31 -7.34 1.89 5.24
CA ARG A 31 -8.53 2.66 4.84
C ARG A 31 -8.81 3.84 5.78
N ILE A 32 -8.78 3.60 7.09
CA ILE A 32 -9.09 4.63 8.10
C ILE A 32 -8.04 5.73 8.02
N THR A 33 -6.75 5.39 8.11
CA THR A 33 -5.64 6.34 8.09
C THR A 33 -5.61 7.15 6.81
N ALA A 34 -5.75 6.51 5.64
CA ALA A 34 -5.77 7.22 4.36
C ALA A 34 -6.92 8.24 4.27
N ARG A 35 -8.11 7.87 4.76
CA ARG A 35 -9.28 8.77 4.74
C ARG A 35 -9.14 9.92 5.71
N GLU A 36 -8.68 9.65 6.94
CA GLU A 36 -8.48 10.70 7.95
C GLU A 36 -7.39 11.69 7.54
N ASN A 37 -6.29 11.21 6.95
CA ASN A 37 -5.24 12.10 6.47
C ASN A 37 -5.65 12.85 5.21
N LEU A 38 -6.43 12.24 4.30
CA LEU A 38 -6.96 12.91 3.12
C LEU A 38 -7.90 14.08 3.48
N LYS A 39 -8.66 13.97 4.59
CA LYS A 39 -9.51 15.07 5.09
C LYS A 39 -8.70 16.29 5.58
N LYS A 40 -7.44 16.10 5.97
CA LYS A 40 -6.56 17.15 6.49
C LYS A 40 -5.80 17.90 5.38
N GLU A 41 -5.93 17.46 4.14
CA GLU A 41 -5.21 18.05 3.02
C GLU A 41 -5.94 19.31 2.55
N ASN A 42 -5.19 20.41 2.44
CA ASN A 42 -5.74 21.73 2.11
C ASN A 42 -6.21 21.81 0.64
N GLU A 43 -5.63 20.98 -0.23
CA GLU A 43 -5.97 20.93 -1.65
C GLU A 43 -6.37 19.51 -2.08
N PRO A 44 -7.28 19.37 -3.07
CA PRO A 44 -7.63 18.06 -3.61
C PRO A 44 -6.42 17.31 -4.20
N LEU A 45 -6.06 16.16 -3.61
CA LEU A 45 -4.97 15.34 -4.12
C LEU A 45 -5.34 14.63 -5.42
N ARG A 46 -4.68 15.05 -6.51
CA ARG A 46 -4.80 14.47 -7.86
C ARG A 46 -3.88 13.26 -8.08
N ILE A 47 -3.99 12.28 -7.19
CA ILE A 47 -3.14 11.07 -7.18
C ILE A 47 -3.92 9.79 -7.48
N ASP A 48 -5.17 9.89 -7.92
CA ASP A 48 -5.92 8.72 -8.36
C ASP A 48 -5.57 8.39 -9.84
N PHE A 49 -6.16 7.33 -10.37
CA PHE A 49 -5.98 6.92 -11.77
C PHE A 49 -6.25 8.10 -12.72
N GLY A 50 -5.37 8.27 -13.71
CA GLY A 50 -5.46 9.39 -14.65
C GLY A 50 -5.24 10.77 -14.02
N ARG A 51 -4.64 10.88 -12.83
CA ARG A 51 -4.50 12.13 -12.06
C ARG A 51 -5.85 12.72 -11.63
N SER A 52 -6.88 11.89 -11.49
CA SER A 52 -8.14 12.33 -10.90
C SER A 52 -7.98 12.56 -9.40
N ILE A 53 -8.95 13.28 -8.81
CA ILE A 53 -8.97 13.56 -7.38
C ILE A 53 -9.26 12.27 -6.62
N LEU A 54 -8.38 11.89 -5.71
CA LEU A 54 -8.60 10.76 -4.82
C LEU A 54 -9.70 11.10 -3.82
N LYS A 55 -10.76 10.29 -3.75
CA LYS A 55 -11.88 10.46 -2.80
C LYS A 55 -12.19 9.13 -2.13
N ASN A 56 -12.34 9.16 -0.80
CA ASN A 56 -12.76 8.02 0.03
C ASN A 56 -12.12 6.66 -0.34
N PRO A 57 -10.79 6.57 -0.47
CA PRO A 57 -10.14 5.37 -0.98
C PRO A 57 -10.47 4.13 -0.13
N THR A 58 -10.60 2.98 -0.79
CA THR A 58 -10.62 1.66 -0.14
C THR A 58 -9.20 1.15 0.03
N ALA A 59 -9.00 0.18 0.92
CA ALA A 59 -7.70 -0.50 1.05
C ALA A 59 -7.22 -1.10 -0.28
N GLU A 60 -8.16 -1.70 -1.04
CA GLU A 60 -7.86 -2.25 -2.36
C GLU A 60 -7.39 -1.17 -3.35
N LYS A 61 -8.02 0.01 -3.33
CA LYS A 61 -7.59 1.14 -4.15
C LYS A 61 -6.19 1.61 -3.76
N MET A 62 -5.92 1.73 -2.46
CA MET A 62 -4.58 2.10 -1.96
C MET A 62 -3.52 1.08 -2.39
N LEU A 63 -3.78 -0.22 -2.24
CA LEU A 63 -2.86 -1.28 -2.68
C LEU A 63 -2.59 -1.21 -4.19
N ARG A 64 -3.63 -0.97 -5.00
CA ARG A 64 -3.49 -0.85 -6.46
C ARG A 64 -2.72 0.41 -6.87
N LEU A 65 -2.84 1.51 -6.13
CA LEU A 65 -2.05 2.72 -6.38
C LEU A 65 -0.58 2.51 -5.95
N LEU A 66 -0.33 1.80 -4.85
CA LEU A 66 1.02 1.46 -4.39
C LEU A 66 1.73 0.52 -5.36
N SER A 67 1.03 -0.44 -5.98
CA SER A 67 1.64 -1.44 -6.88
C SER A 67 2.25 -0.89 -8.17
N PHE A 68 2.09 0.41 -8.46
CA PHE A 68 2.82 1.09 -9.53
C PHE A 68 4.27 1.47 -9.18
N HIS A 69 4.67 1.25 -7.93
CA HIS A 69 5.99 1.57 -7.41
C HIS A 69 6.64 0.29 -6.91
N TYR A 70 7.92 0.13 -7.23
CA TYR A 70 8.73 -1.01 -6.85
C TYR A 70 9.98 -0.49 -6.16
N ILE A 71 10.46 -1.22 -5.16
CA ILE A 71 11.76 -0.95 -4.54
C ILE A 71 12.69 -2.04 -5.06
N MET A 72 13.76 -1.64 -5.75
CA MET A 72 14.80 -2.54 -6.23
C MET A 72 16.09 -2.26 -5.48
N THR A 73 16.87 -3.29 -5.19
CA THR A 73 18.23 -3.11 -4.67
C THR A 73 19.20 -3.27 -5.84
N ILE A 74 19.92 -2.20 -6.16
CA ILE A 74 20.94 -2.17 -7.22
C ILE A 74 22.24 -1.77 -6.52
N ASP A 75 23.27 -2.61 -6.62
CA ASP A 75 24.59 -2.37 -6.01
C ASP A 75 24.53 -1.99 -4.52
N GLY A 76 23.69 -2.71 -3.76
CA GLY A 76 23.49 -2.46 -2.32
C GLY A 76 22.66 -1.22 -1.97
N LYS A 77 22.26 -0.42 -2.96
CA LYS A 77 21.40 0.77 -2.76
C LYS A 77 19.96 0.46 -3.11
N ARG A 78 19.03 0.94 -2.28
CA ARG A 78 17.59 0.84 -2.54
C ARG A 78 17.17 1.97 -3.49
N VAL A 79 16.68 1.59 -4.66
CA VAL A 79 16.20 2.52 -5.69
C VAL A 79 14.69 2.33 -5.84
N ILE A 80 13.94 3.44 -5.74
CA ILE A 80 12.51 3.45 -6.01
C ILE A 80 12.30 3.53 -7.52
N ILE A 81 11.82 2.45 -8.11
CA ILE A 81 11.43 2.39 -9.52
C ILE A 81 9.94 2.65 -9.59
N THR A 82 9.56 3.69 -10.32
CA THR A 82 8.16 4.00 -10.57
C THR A 82 7.88 3.77 -12.05
N LYS A 83 6.78 3.10 -12.40
CA LYS A 83 6.46 2.80 -13.81
C LYS A 83 6.34 4.04 -14.71
N ASN A 84 6.31 5.26 -14.14
CA ASN A 84 6.11 6.52 -14.85
C ASN A 84 6.95 7.71 -14.30
N GLY A 85 8.04 7.49 -13.57
CA GLY A 85 8.86 8.58 -12.99
C GLY A 85 8.18 9.39 -11.86
N LYS A 86 7.08 8.90 -11.29
CA LYS A 86 6.25 9.61 -10.30
C LYS A 86 6.66 9.31 -8.85
N VAL A 87 7.88 9.65 -8.46
CA VAL A 87 8.35 9.46 -7.07
C VAL A 87 7.47 10.24 -6.07
N ASP A 88 7.06 11.46 -6.43
CA ASP A 88 6.14 12.30 -5.63
C ASP A 88 4.79 11.61 -5.35
N HIS A 89 4.31 10.79 -6.29
CA HIS A 89 3.07 10.05 -6.10
C HIS A 89 3.20 8.99 -4.99
N LEU A 90 4.32 8.29 -4.92
CA LEU A 90 4.60 7.35 -3.82
C LEU A 90 4.67 8.10 -2.49
N ASN A 91 5.42 9.21 -2.43
CA ASN A 91 5.55 10.01 -1.20
C ASN A 91 4.18 10.44 -0.67
N LYS A 92 3.29 10.90 -1.55
CA LYS A 92 1.91 11.28 -1.19
C LYS A 92 1.10 10.08 -0.67
N LEU A 93 1.19 8.92 -1.32
CA LEU A 93 0.50 7.71 -0.86
C LEU A 93 1.00 7.27 0.53
N VAL A 94 2.31 7.27 0.75
CA VAL A 94 2.93 6.86 2.01
C VAL A 94 2.59 7.85 3.13
N LYS A 95 2.60 9.16 2.83
CA LYS A 95 2.14 10.21 3.74
C LYS A 95 0.68 10.03 4.15
N LEU A 96 -0.22 9.69 3.20
CA LEU A 96 -1.62 9.39 3.53
C LEU A 96 -1.75 8.19 4.49
N LEU A 97 -0.82 7.24 4.46
CA LEU A 97 -0.78 6.12 5.40
C LEU A 97 -0.12 6.46 6.74
N GLY A 98 0.27 7.72 6.97
CA GLY A 98 0.95 8.15 8.20
C GLY A 98 2.39 7.66 8.29
N LEU A 99 2.99 7.32 7.17
CA LEU A 99 4.35 6.82 7.07
C LEU A 99 5.23 7.89 6.40
N ASN A 100 6.52 7.88 6.72
CA ASN A 100 7.52 8.72 6.08
C ASN A 100 8.54 7.81 5.38
N LEU A 101 8.92 8.17 4.16
CA LEU A 101 10.09 7.59 3.52
C LEU A 101 11.29 8.35 4.07
N GLU A 102 12.05 7.72 4.97
CA GLU A 102 13.37 8.24 5.33
C GLU A 102 14.22 8.30 4.05
N SER A 103 14.93 9.42 3.88
CA SER A 103 15.89 9.62 2.80
C SER A 103 17.04 8.61 2.98
N GLY A 104 16.89 7.42 2.41
CA GLY A 104 17.96 6.43 2.31
C GLY A 104 18.93 6.75 1.19
#